data_AF-A0A8B6H115-F1
#
_entry.id   AF-A0A8B6H115-F1
#
_cell.length_a   1.000
_cell.length_b   1.000
_cell.length_c   1.000
_cell.angle_alpha   90.00
_cell.angle_beta   90.00
_cell.angle_gamma   90.00
#
_symmetry.space_group_name_H-M   'P 1'
#
loop_
_entity.id
_entity.type
_entity.pdbx_description
1 polymer ?
#
loop_
_entity_poly.entity_id
_entity_poly.type
_entity_poly.pdbx_seq_one_letter_code
_entity_poly.pdbx_strand_id
1 'polypeptide(L)'
;MKFKATDEMSGDGIYQTTGTRESKTMIDLLSSPKLKVGCMVIGLIVFYILSQFAGALFIVCTLLLGIVLCWPEITGQSGSSRGETDRELEKVITRLRKENDMYRQERDNTLQRLSPMTSLKHEKENLQSQIERQTRTTDNLLDEIAQLKIEQKIHQREKLHYAEELYAEKDTSRRNCLEIERKCQETLDRNNKDTENIKTALFQQELESQMYRDQSTNLAERLRTAMAEGQSIESQLQAARIDFQKERRACEEYKKSAKKKIDSMETEINKYKELLKKYGEFANRHKDSDKNLQTSFAELEKVKNENNLLKVENRNLNQRVIDLGKESEVPQCSICMERERNTYLDPCGHTLCMVCATEVMSRNRKCPVCRKHLNKTGELYFS
;
A
#
# COMPACT_ATOMS: atom_id res chain seq x y z
N MET A 1 -43.52 -0.71 34.19
CA MET A 1 -44.51 0.13 33.47
C MET A 1 -43.75 1.13 32.61
N LYS A 2 -44.16 1.25 31.33
CA LYS A 2 -43.56 2.01 30.21
C LYS A 2 -42.30 1.40 29.56
N PHE A 3 -42.56 0.41 28.70
CA PHE A 3 -41.72 -0.02 27.58
C PHE A 3 -42.13 0.76 26.31
N LYS A 4 -41.17 1.20 25.49
CA LYS A 4 -41.30 1.58 24.07
C LYS A 4 -40.34 0.64 23.32
N ALA A 5 -40.84 -0.40 22.63
CA ALA A 5 -41.08 -0.45 21.17
C ALA A 5 -39.84 0.01 20.38
N THR A 6 -38.91 -0.85 19.92
CA THR A 6 -38.93 -1.83 18.81
C THR A 6 -39.56 -1.32 17.52
N ASP A 7 -38.69 -0.91 16.58
CA ASP A 7 -38.98 -0.92 15.15
C ASP A 7 -37.98 -1.87 14.48
N GLU A 8 -38.54 -2.95 13.96
CA GLU A 8 -38.03 -3.77 12.86
C GLU A 8 -38.18 -2.98 11.55
N MET A 9 -37.33 -3.22 10.54
CA MET A 9 -37.78 -3.41 9.16
C MET A 9 -36.62 -3.82 8.23
N SER A 10 -36.84 -4.95 7.55
CA SER A 10 -36.46 -5.31 6.16
C SER A 10 -34.99 -5.13 5.74
N GLY A 11 -34.21 -6.14 5.35
CA GLY A 11 -34.61 -7.40 4.71
C GLY A 11 -34.91 -7.17 3.24
N ASP A 12 -33.87 -7.05 2.41
CA ASP A 12 -33.92 -7.29 0.97
C ASP A 12 -32.59 -7.90 0.51
N GLY A 13 -32.65 -9.18 0.17
CA GLY A 13 -31.64 -9.85 -0.64
C GLY A 13 -32.22 -10.05 -2.03
N ILE A 14 -31.50 -9.61 -3.08
CA ILE A 14 -31.74 -10.03 -4.45
C ILE A 14 -30.39 -10.32 -5.12
N TYR A 15 -30.23 -11.60 -5.46
CA TYR A 15 -29.28 -12.14 -6.44
C TYR A 15 -29.59 -11.62 -7.84
N GLN A 16 -28.57 -11.18 -8.59
CA GLN A 16 -28.42 -11.11 -10.06
C GLN A 16 -27.20 -10.19 -10.33
N THR A 17 -26.25 -10.38 -11.24
CA THR A 17 -26.05 -11.29 -12.39
C THR A 17 -24.54 -11.31 -12.72
N THR A 18 -24.05 -12.44 -13.21
CA THR A 18 -22.80 -12.59 -13.94
C THR A 18 -22.92 -12.03 -15.36
N GLY A 19 -21.88 -11.34 -15.83
CA GLY A 19 -21.74 -10.79 -17.20
C GLY A 19 -21.44 -9.29 -17.16
N THR A 20 -20.48 -8.69 -17.87
CA THR A 20 -19.83 -9.07 -19.12
C THR A 20 -18.43 -8.44 -19.23
N ARG A 21 -17.59 -9.21 -19.91
CA ARG A 21 -16.40 -8.89 -20.71
C ARG A 21 -16.46 -7.54 -21.46
N GLU A 22 -15.26 -6.98 -21.68
CA GLU A 22 -14.86 -6.14 -22.83
C GLU A 22 -15.32 -4.67 -22.91
N SER A 23 -14.44 -3.76 -22.46
CA SER A 23 -13.79 -2.74 -23.32
C SER A 23 -12.95 -1.78 -22.47
N LYS A 24 -11.84 -2.29 -21.89
CA LYS A 24 -10.77 -1.39 -21.47
C LYS A 24 -10.12 -0.86 -22.75
N THR A 25 -10.37 0.42 -23.00
CA THR A 25 -9.92 1.19 -24.14
C THR A 25 -8.40 1.07 -24.33
N MET A 26 -7.99 0.97 -25.59
CA MET A 26 -6.59 0.95 -26.07
C MET A 26 -5.75 2.16 -25.62
N ILE A 27 -6.33 3.11 -24.90
CA ILE A 27 -5.71 4.37 -24.47
C ILE A 27 -4.88 4.18 -23.17
N ASP A 28 -5.22 3.21 -22.31
CA ASP A 28 -4.49 2.99 -21.05
C ASP A 28 -3.15 2.25 -21.21
N LEU A 29 -2.93 1.59 -22.35
CA LEU A 29 -1.65 0.95 -22.68
C LEU A 29 -0.55 1.93 -23.11
N LEU A 30 -0.90 3.17 -23.47
CA LEU A 30 0.06 4.21 -23.88
C LEU A 30 0.56 5.09 -22.72
N SER A 31 0.01 4.94 -21.52
CA SER A 31 0.38 5.75 -20.35
C SER A 31 1.47 5.11 -19.46
N SER A 32 2.04 3.97 -19.86
CA SER A 32 3.11 3.36 -19.07
C SER A 32 4.43 4.16 -19.20
N PRO A 33 5.07 4.56 -18.08
CA PRO A 33 6.30 5.36 -18.11
C PRO A 33 7.46 4.65 -18.81
N LYS A 34 7.41 3.31 -18.92
CA LYS A 34 8.42 2.52 -19.65
C LYS A 34 8.32 2.66 -21.17
N LEU A 35 7.13 2.95 -21.72
CA LEU A 35 6.95 3.16 -23.17
C LEU A 35 7.44 4.55 -23.61
N LYS A 36 7.28 5.57 -22.76
CA LYS A 36 7.74 6.96 -23.04
C LYS A 36 9.26 7.04 -23.20
N VAL A 37 10.00 6.29 -22.39
CA VAL A 37 11.47 6.22 -22.50
C VAL A 37 11.88 5.54 -23.81
N GLY A 38 11.19 4.46 -24.22
CA GLY A 38 11.45 3.79 -25.49
C GLY A 38 11.22 4.68 -26.71
N CYS A 39 10.12 5.42 -26.75
CA CYS A 39 9.82 6.34 -27.86
C CYS A 39 10.81 7.53 -27.93
N MET A 40 11.28 8.05 -26.80
CA MET A 40 12.32 9.09 -26.80
C MET A 40 13.66 8.58 -27.33
N VAL A 41 14.07 7.37 -26.98
CA VAL A 41 15.32 6.78 -27.47
C VAL A 41 15.25 6.54 -28.98
N ILE A 42 14.13 6.01 -29.49
CA ILE A 42 13.93 5.82 -30.93
C ILE A 42 13.93 7.18 -31.66
N GLY A 43 13.28 8.20 -31.10
CA GLY A 43 13.27 9.56 -31.67
C GLY A 43 14.68 10.16 -31.77
N LEU A 44 15.52 9.98 -30.74
CA LEU A 44 16.91 10.45 -30.75
C LEU A 44 17.78 9.69 -31.76
N ILE A 45 17.57 8.38 -31.93
CA ILE A 45 18.27 7.58 -32.93
C ILE A 45 17.90 8.03 -34.34
N VAL A 46 16.61 8.25 -34.62
CA VAL A 46 16.15 8.74 -35.93
C VAL A 46 16.67 10.15 -36.22
N PHE A 47 16.65 11.04 -35.22
CA PHE A 47 17.20 12.40 -35.36
C PHE A 47 18.71 12.38 -35.62
N TYR A 48 19.46 11.53 -34.91
CA TYR A 48 20.89 11.35 -35.11
C TYR A 48 21.19 10.84 -36.52
N ILE A 49 20.47 9.82 -37.00
CA ILE A 49 20.62 9.29 -38.37
C ILE A 49 20.33 10.39 -39.41
N LEU A 50 19.24 11.14 -39.26
CA LEU A 50 18.90 12.23 -40.18
C LEU A 50 19.94 13.36 -40.18
N SER A 51 20.54 13.68 -39.03
CA SER A 51 21.61 14.68 -38.96
C SER A 51 22.91 14.26 -39.68
N GLN A 52 23.22 12.96 -39.69
CA GLN A 52 24.38 12.43 -40.40
C GLN A 52 24.20 12.53 -41.93
N PHE A 53 22.96 12.36 -42.43
CA PHE A 53 22.65 12.52 -43.86
C PHE A 53 22.61 13.99 -44.31
N ALA A 54 22.21 14.92 -43.44
CA ALA A 54 22.23 16.35 -43.76
C ALA A 54 23.67 16.89 -43.98
N GLY A 55 24.65 16.39 -43.22
CA GLY A 55 26.06 16.73 -43.42
C GLY A 55 26.62 16.21 -44.75
N ALA A 56 26.25 14.99 -45.15
CA ALA A 56 26.68 14.41 -46.42
C ALA A 56 26.12 15.17 -47.64
N LEU A 57 24.86 15.61 -47.58
CA LEU A 57 24.25 16.46 -48.61
C LEU A 57 24.91 17.84 -48.73
N PHE A 58 25.35 18.42 -47.61
CA PHE A 58 26.04 19.71 -47.61
C PHE A 58 27.41 19.65 -48.29
N ILE A 59 28.16 18.56 -48.08
CA ILE A 59 29.47 18.33 -48.71
C ILE A 59 29.34 18.10 -50.23
N VAL A 60 28.29 17.40 -50.66
CA VAL A 60 28.02 17.20 -52.10
C VAL A 60 27.63 18.53 -52.77
N CYS A 61 26.86 19.39 -52.10
CA CYS A 61 26.51 20.72 -52.61
C CYS A 61 27.71 21.67 -52.69
N THR A 62 28.64 21.66 -51.72
CA THR A 62 29.83 22.53 -51.76
C THR A 62 30.87 22.08 -52.79
N LEU A 63 30.99 20.77 -53.03
CA LEU A 63 31.86 20.24 -54.09
C LEU A 63 31.32 20.55 -55.50
N LEU A 64 29.99 20.57 -55.69
CA LEU A 64 29.37 20.96 -56.96
C LEU A 64 29.46 22.47 -57.23
N LEU A 65 29.43 23.31 -56.19
CA LEU A 65 29.62 24.77 -56.33
C LEU A 65 31.10 25.16 -56.51
N GLY A 66 32.05 24.40 -55.97
CA GLY A 66 33.49 24.66 -56.12
C GLY A 66 34.04 24.39 -57.53
N ILE A 67 33.40 23.52 -58.31
CA ILE A 67 33.83 23.20 -59.69
C ILE A 67 33.41 24.29 -60.69
N VAL A 68 32.44 25.14 -60.35
CA VAL A 68 31.92 26.19 -61.25
C VAL A 68 32.72 27.51 -61.17
N LEU A 69 33.60 27.69 -60.18
CA LEU A 69 34.33 28.96 -59.96
C LEU A 69 35.83 28.95 -60.30
N CYS A 70 36.38 27.88 -60.89
CA CYS A 70 37.81 27.80 -61.24
C CYS A 70 38.05 27.60 -62.74
N TRP A 71 37.84 28.66 -63.54
CA TRP A 71 38.38 28.86 -64.91
C TRP A 71 38.03 30.30 -65.40
N PRO A 72 38.85 31.07 -66.17
CA PRO A 72 40.31 31.34 -66.22
C PRO A 72 40.67 32.87 -66.25
N GLU A 73 41.97 33.23 -66.38
CA GLU A 73 42.60 34.37 -67.13
C GLU A 73 43.90 34.82 -66.41
N ILE A 74 45.14 34.55 -66.85
CA ILE A 74 45.92 34.89 -68.08
C ILE A 74 46.26 36.39 -68.22
N THR A 75 47.58 36.65 -68.39
CA THR A 75 48.30 37.90 -68.76
C THR A 75 48.64 38.83 -67.59
N GLY A 76 49.79 39.50 -67.47
CA GLY A 76 50.92 39.72 -68.37
C GLY A 76 51.56 41.09 -68.04
N GLN A 77 52.86 41.24 -68.28
CA GLN A 77 53.62 42.50 -68.47
C GLN A 77 53.86 43.49 -67.31
N SER A 78 55.14 43.78 -67.07
CA SER A 78 55.80 45.11 -67.07
C SER A 78 57.19 44.96 -66.44
N GLY A 79 58.29 45.59 -66.86
CA GLY A 79 58.63 46.58 -67.88
C GLY A 79 60.07 47.01 -67.54
N SER A 80 61.07 46.56 -68.32
CA SER A 80 61.82 47.39 -69.28
C SER A 80 61.95 48.88 -68.92
N SER A 81 63.03 49.26 -68.23
CA SER A 81 63.50 50.67 -68.14
C SER A 81 65.02 50.80 -67.92
N ARG A 82 65.82 49.87 -68.46
CA ARG A 82 67.29 49.89 -68.31
C ARG A 82 68.07 50.20 -69.60
N GLY A 83 67.39 50.69 -70.64
CA GLY A 83 67.98 50.90 -71.97
C GLY A 83 68.30 52.36 -72.35
N GLU A 84 67.98 53.34 -71.51
CA GLU A 84 67.99 54.75 -71.95
C GLU A 84 69.25 55.52 -71.53
N THR A 85 69.95 55.09 -70.48
CA THR A 85 71.20 55.73 -70.03
C THR A 85 72.45 55.23 -70.76
N ASP A 86 72.48 53.97 -71.20
CA ASP A 86 73.61 53.45 -72.01
C ASP A 86 73.60 54.01 -73.44
N ARG A 87 72.42 54.28 -74.02
CA ARG A 87 72.30 54.90 -75.35
C ARG A 87 72.83 56.33 -75.41
N GLU A 88 72.68 57.12 -74.34
CA GLU A 88 73.22 58.48 -74.30
C GLU A 88 74.74 58.49 -74.12
N LEU A 89 75.30 57.56 -73.34
CA LEU A 89 76.75 57.43 -73.19
C LEU A 89 77.42 57.00 -74.50
N GLU A 90 76.80 56.09 -75.24
CA GLU A 90 77.31 55.61 -76.54
C GLU A 90 77.27 56.71 -77.62
N LYS A 91 76.26 57.58 -77.58
CA LYS A 91 76.17 58.80 -78.42
C LYS A 91 77.23 59.85 -78.10
N VAL A 92 77.64 59.97 -76.83
CA VAL A 92 78.71 60.88 -76.40
C VAL A 92 80.07 60.33 -76.82
N ILE A 93 80.31 59.02 -76.65
CA ILE A 93 81.55 58.36 -77.07
C ILE A 93 81.72 58.43 -78.60
N THR A 94 80.66 58.24 -79.39
CA THR A 94 80.74 58.40 -80.85
C THR A 94 80.99 59.85 -81.27
N ARG A 95 80.43 60.85 -80.56
CA ARG A 95 80.73 62.28 -80.82
C ARG A 95 82.20 62.60 -80.53
N LEU A 96 82.73 62.15 -79.40
CA LEU A 96 84.13 62.38 -79.03
C LEU A 96 85.12 61.67 -79.96
N ARG A 97 84.81 60.46 -80.43
CA ARG A 97 85.61 59.77 -81.46
C ARG A 97 85.64 60.57 -82.76
N LYS A 98 84.47 61.09 -83.19
CA LYS A 98 84.34 61.86 -84.42
C LYS A 98 85.08 63.20 -84.35
N GLU A 99 85.04 63.90 -83.21
CA GLU A 99 85.85 65.12 -83.00
C GLU A 99 87.36 64.81 -82.97
N ASN A 100 87.78 63.74 -82.31
CA ASN A 100 89.19 63.34 -82.25
C ASN A 100 89.74 62.94 -83.63
N ASP A 101 88.94 62.25 -84.44
CA ASP A 101 89.27 61.94 -85.84
C ASP A 101 89.38 63.23 -86.69
N MET A 102 88.54 64.22 -86.42
CA MET A 102 88.61 65.54 -87.05
C MET A 102 89.91 66.28 -86.68
N TYR A 103 90.28 66.29 -85.40
CA TYR A 103 91.55 66.86 -84.93
C TYR A 103 92.77 66.13 -85.51
N ARG A 104 92.71 64.80 -85.66
CA ARG A 104 93.77 64.02 -86.35
C ARG A 104 93.90 64.43 -87.82
N GLN A 105 92.79 64.59 -88.52
CA GLN A 105 92.77 64.99 -89.92
C GLN A 105 93.28 66.42 -90.12
N GLU A 106 92.97 67.34 -89.20
CA GLU A 106 93.45 68.73 -89.22
C GLU A 106 94.95 68.84 -88.88
N ARG A 107 95.45 68.02 -87.95
CA ARG A 107 96.87 67.87 -87.64
C ARG A 107 97.66 67.35 -88.84
N ASP A 108 97.16 66.31 -89.51
CA ASP A 108 97.84 65.70 -90.65
C ASP A 108 97.85 66.66 -91.87
N ASN A 109 96.79 67.45 -92.06
CA ASN A 109 96.74 68.55 -93.05
C ASN A 109 97.73 69.69 -92.72
N THR A 110 97.97 69.97 -91.44
CA THR A 110 98.94 70.99 -91.00
C THR A 110 100.38 70.50 -91.16
N LEU A 111 100.63 69.21 -90.90
CA LEU A 111 101.93 68.57 -91.10
C LEU A 111 102.34 68.48 -92.58
N GLN A 112 101.38 68.42 -93.51
CA GLN A 112 101.63 68.36 -94.95
C GLN A 112 101.96 69.74 -95.57
N ARG A 113 101.63 70.85 -94.88
CA ARG A 113 101.92 72.24 -95.33
C ARG A 113 103.29 72.77 -94.90
N LEU A 114 104.07 72.01 -94.12
CA LEU A 114 105.38 72.41 -93.61
C LEU A 114 106.48 71.47 -94.12
N SER A 115 106.90 71.67 -95.37
CA SER A 115 108.18 71.19 -95.95
C SER A 115 108.53 72.12 -97.11
N PRO A 116 109.69 72.82 -97.13
CA PRO A 116 110.97 72.44 -96.52
C PRO A 116 111.69 73.60 -95.79
N MET A 117 111.90 73.49 -94.47
CA MET A 117 112.86 74.30 -93.72
C MET A 117 113.65 73.35 -92.81
N THR A 118 114.87 73.00 -93.24
CA THR A 118 115.73 71.96 -92.66
C THR A 118 116.37 72.32 -91.30
N SER A 119 115.89 73.37 -90.63
CA SER A 119 116.29 73.75 -89.27
C SER A 119 115.22 73.50 -88.19
N LEU A 120 114.01 73.06 -88.58
CA LEU A 120 112.86 72.81 -87.69
C LEU A 120 112.58 71.32 -87.42
N LYS A 121 113.39 70.42 -87.99
CA LYS A 121 113.21 68.96 -87.84
C LYS A 121 113.46 68.50 -86.39
N HIS A 122 114.46 69.07 -85.73
CA HIS A 122 114.79 68.73 -84.34
C HIS A 122 113.77 69.29 -83.35
N GLU A 123 113.23 70.48 -83.62
CA GLU A 123 112.17 71.09 -82.81
C GLU A 123 110.83 70.37 -82.98
N LYS A 124 110.51 69.92 -84.21
CA LYS A 124 109.37 69.05 -84.51
C LYS A 124 109.49 67.70 -83.81
N GLU A 125 110.65 67.05 -83.83
CA GLU A 125 110.88 65.79 -83.13
C GLU A 125 110.80 65.97 -81.59
N ASN A 126 111.28 67.10 -81.06
CA ASN A 126 111.18 67.41 -79.63
C ASN A 126 109.72 67.68 -79.21
N LEU A 127 108.99 68.49 -79.97
CA LEU A 127 107.55 68.75 -79.78
C LEU A 127 106.73 67.47 -79.94
N GLN A 128 107.05 66.61 -80.91
CA GLN A 128 106.37 65.34 -81.10
C GLN A 128 106.63 64.38 -79.94
N SER A 129 107.85 64.34 -79.40
CA SER A 129 108.15 63.57 -78.19
C SER A 129 107.42 64.12 -76.96
N GLN A 130 107.25 65.44 -76.87
CA GLN A 130 106.54 66.10 -75.77
C GLN A 130 105.03 65.85 -75.86
N ILE A 131 104.47 65.90 -77.08
CA ILE A 131 103.08 65.54 -77.36
C ILE A 131 102.86 64.07 -77.02
N GLU A 132 103.72 63.15 -77.45
CA GLU A 132 103.58 61.72 -77.13
C GLU A 132 103.65 61.45 -75.62
N ARG A 133 104.51 62.16 -74.88
CA ARG A 133 104.54 62.07 -73.41
C ARG A 133 103.24 62.61 -72.81
N GLN A 134 102.75 63.75 -73.28
CA GLN A 134 101.47 64.30 -72.82
C GLN A 134 100.30 63.37 -73.14
N THR A 135 100.27 62.78 -74.34
CA THR A 135 99.24 61.82 -74.77
C THR A 135 99.26 60.57 -73.89
N ARG A 136 100.43 59.99 -73.62
CA ARG A 136 100.54 58.84 -72.70
C ARG A 136 100.11 59.20 -71.28
N THR A 137 100.46 60.39 -70.80
CA THR A 137 100.00 60.86 -69.49
C THR A 137 98.47 61.04 -69.47
N THR A 138 97.87 61.60 -70.53
CA THR A 138 96.42 61.71 -70.62
C THR A 138 95.74 60.36 -70.75
N ASP A 139 96.29 59.41 -71.49
CA ASP A 139 95.74 58.05 -71.63
C ASP A 139 95.80 57.31 -70.29
N ASN A 140 96.93 57.39 -69.57
CA ASN A 140 97.06 56.83 -68.22
C ASN A 140 96.06 57.46 -67.24
N LEU A 141 95.87 58.78 -67.29
CA LEU A 141 94.88 59.47 -66.45
C LEU A 141 93.44 59.09 -66.83
N LEU A 142 93.16 58.87 -68.12
CA LEU A 142 91.85 58.41 -68.58
C LEU A 142 91.55 56.98 -68.12
N ASP A 143 92.54 56.10 -68.16
CA ASP A 143 92.43 54.74 -67.63
C ASP A 143 92.25 54.74 -66.11
N GLU A 144 92.97 55.60 -65.39
CA GLU A 144 92.80 55.78 -63.94
C GLU A 144 91.41 56.33 -63.59
N ILE A 145 90.91 57.32 -64.33
CA ILE A 145 89.54 57.82 -64.18
C ILE A 145 88.50 56.73 -64.50
N ALA A 146 88.75 55.89 -65.51
CA ALA A 146 87.87 54.78 -65.87
C ALA A 146 87.84 53.72 -64.75
N GLN A 147 89.01 53.38 -64.20
CA GLN A 147 89.13 52.46 -63.07
C GLN A 147 88.41 53.00 -61.82
N LEU A 148 88.64 54.27 -61.46
CA LEU A 148 87.95 54.92 -60.34
C LEU A 148 86.42 54.95 -60.54
N LYS A 149 85.94 55.14 -61.77
CA LYS A 149 84.50 55.06 -62.08
C LYS A 149 83.94 53.63 -61.92
N ILE A 150 84.73 52.61 -62.27
CA ILE A 150 84.34 51.21 -62.06
C ILE A 150 84.28 50.91 -60.57
N GLU A 151 85.30 51.29 -59.80
CA GLU A 151 85.33 51.13 -58.34
C GLU A 151 84.17 51.87 -57.66
N GLN A 152 83.88 53.10 -58.09
CA GLN A 152 82.71 53.85 -57.60
C GLN A 152 81.39 53.13 -57.90
N LYS A 153 81.24 52.53 -59.09
CA LYS A 153 80.05 51.74 -59.45
C LYS A 153 79.95 50.44 -58.64
N ILE A 154 81.07 49.77 -58.37
CA ILE A 154 81.12 48.57 -57.52
C ILE A 154 80.67 48.94 -56.11
N HIS A 155 81.27 49.99 -55.51
CA HIS A 155 80.89 50.46 -54.18
C HIS A 155 79.42 50.89 -54.10
N GLN A 156 78.89 51.52 -55.13
CA GLN A 156 77.46 51.85 -55.22
C GLN A 156 76.57 50.59 -55.26
N ARG A 157 76.98 49.55 -55.99
CA ARG A 157 76.26 48.27 -56.03
C ARG A 157 76.33 47.53 -54.70
N GLU A 158 77.48 47.51 -54.06
CA GLU A 158 77.64 46.90 -52.73
C GLU A 158 76.78 47.61 -51.69
N LYS A 159 76.74 48.95 -51.70
CA LYS A 159 75.81 49.72 -50.85
C LYS A 159 74.36 49.40 -51.12
N LEU A 160 73.97 49.23 -52.39
CA LEU A 160 72.59 48.87 -52.75
C LEU A 160 72.27 47.44 -52.28
N HIS A 161 73.16 46.48 -52.50
CA HIS A 161 73.00 45.09 -52.07
C HIS A 161 72.88 44.99 -50.54
N TYR A 162 73.74 45.69 -49.79
CA TYR A 162 73.66 45.75 -48.34
C TYR A 162 72.34 46.35 -47.84
N ALA A 163 71.86 47.42 -48.52
CA ALA A 163 70.55 47.98 -48.21
C ALA A 163 69.42 46.97 -48.50
N GLU A 164 69.46 46.27 -49.62
CA GLU A 164 68.48 45.22 -49.98
C GLU A 164 68.47 44.07 -48.97
N GLU A 165 69.64 43.59 -48.52
CA GLU A 165 69.76 42.58 -47.47
C GLU A 165 69.15 43.05 -46.14
N LEU A 166 69.45 44.28 -45.73
CA LEU A 166 68.86 44.87 -44.52
C LEU A 166 67.33 45.02 -44.63
N TYR A 167 66.81 45.39 -45.81
CA TYR A 167 65.37 45.45 -46.04
C TYR A 167 64.74 44.07 -46.01
N ALA A 168 65.40 43.04 -46.58
CA ALA A 168 64.92 41.66 -46.57
C ALA A 168 64.92 41.05 -45.15
N GLU A 169 65.95 41.33 -44.35
CA GLU A 169 66.02 40.91 -42.95
C GLU A 169 64.89 41.59 -42.15
N LYS A 170 64.73 42.92 -42.29
CA LYS A 170 63.66 43.67 -41.63
C LYS A 170 62.27 43.19 -42.01
N ASP A 171 62.04 42.86 -43.29
CA ASP A 171 60.77 42.30 -43.75
C ASP A 171 60.51 40.90 -43.17
N THR A 172 61.55 40.06 -43.10
CA THR A 172 61.48 38.74 -42.46
C THR A 172 61.16 38.86 -40.98
N SER A 173 61.84 39.76 -40.25
CA SER A 173 61.53 40.06 -38.85
C SER A 173 60.09 40.56 -38.68
N ARG A 174 59.62 41.44 -39.57
CA ARG A 174 58.24 41.94 -39.55
C ARG A 174 57.22 40.82 -39.75
N ARG A 175 57.46 39.91 -40.70
CA ARG A 175 56.61 38.73 -40.92
C ARG A 175 56.58 37.81 -39.71
N ASN A 176 57.73 37.55 -39.10
CA ASN A 176 57.81 36.74 -37.88
C ASN A 176 57.05 37.40 -36.71
N CYS A 177 57.17 38.72 -36.53
CA CYS A 177 56.41 39.45 -35.51
C CYS A 177 54.89 39.34 -35.73
N LEU A 178 54.42 39.53 -36.97
CA LEU A 178 53.00 39.40 -37.31
C LEU A 178 52.49 37.96 -37.09
N GLU A 179 53.31 36.95 -37.37
CA GLU A 179 52.96 35.56 -37.12
C GLU A 179 52.83 35.26 -35.61
N ILE A 180 53.75 35.79 -34.80
CA ILE A 180 53.68 35.68 -33.34
C ILE A 180 52.43 36.39 -32.81
N GLU A 181 52.15 37.60 -33.28
CA GLU A 181 50.95 38.36 -32.90
C GLU A 181 49.66 37.59 -33.23
N ARG A 182 49.56 37.01 -34.43
CA ARG A 182 48.45 36.14 -34.82
C ARG A 182 48.31 34.94 -33.88
N LYS A 183 49.41 34.25 -33.58
CA LYS A 183 49.41 33.09 -32.66
C LYS A 183 49.00 33.47 -31.23
N CYS A 184 49.42 34.65 -30.76
CA CYS A 184 49.01 35.19 -29.47
C CYS A 184 47.50 35.48 -29.45
N GLN A 185 46.97 36.11 -30.50
CA GLN A 185 45.54 36.40 -30.61
C GLN A 185 44.70 35.12 -30.65
N GLU A 186 45.10 34.12 -31.43
CA GLU A 186 44.43 32.81 -31.48
C GLU A 186 44.44 32.08 -30.13
N THR A 187 45.48 32.29 -29.32
CA THR A 187 45.56 31.72 -27.98
C THR A 187 44.67 32.48 -27.00
N LEU A 188 44.61 33.81 -27.11
CA LEU A 188 43.72 34.64 -26.32
C LEU A 188 42.25 34.30 -26.60
N ASP A 189 41.87 34.14 -27.87
CA ASP A 189 40.49 33.80 -28.25
C ASP A 189 40.08 32.41 -27.75
N ARG A 190 41.01 31.43 -27.79
CA ARG A 190 40.79 30.10 -27.19
C ARG A 190 40.59 30.19 -25.68
N ASN A 191 41.44 30.92 -24.97
CA ASN A 191 41.32 31.09 -23.52
C ASN A 191 40.01 31.80 -23.12
N ASN A 192 39.58 32.79 -23.90
CA ASN A 192 38.31 33.48 -23.68
C ASN A 192 37.13 32.53 -23.88
N LYS A 193 37.15 31.73 -24.95
CA LYS A 193 36.14 30.70 -25.21
C LYS A 193 36.08 29.65 -24.09
N ASP A 194 37.23 29.17 -23.64
CA ASP A 194 37.31 28.20 -22.54
C ASP A 194 36.81 28.80 -21.22
N THR A 195 37.10 30.07 -20.96
CA THR A 195 36.59 30.79 -19.79
C THR A 195 35.06 30.88 -19.82
N GLU A 196 34.45 31.20 -20.96
CA GLU A 196 32.99 31.23 -21.09
C GLU A 196 32.35 29.83 -20.97
N ASN A 197 33.01 28.80 -21.50
CA ASN A 197 32.58 27.41 -21.31
C ASN A 197 32.62 27.01 -19.82
N ILE A 198 33.69 27.36 -19.10
CA ILE A 198 33.83 27.10 -17.66
C ILE A 198 32.76 27.85 -16.86
N LYS A 199 32.51 29.13 -17.15
CA LYS A 199 31.43 29.91 -16.50
C LYS A 199 30.07 29.25 -16.70
N THR A 200 29.78 28.80 -17.92
CA THR A 200 28.52 28.12 -18.25
C THR A 200 28.40 26.80 -17.47
N ALA A 201 29.47 26.01 -17.41
CA ALA A 201 29.50 24.76 -16.66
C ALA A 201 29.31 24.97 -15.15
N LEU A 202 29.97 25.98 -14.56
CA LEU A 202 29.81 26.34 -13.15
C LEU A 202 28.38 26.79 -12.84
N PHE A 203 27.77 27.57 -13.73
CA PHE A 203 26.38 27.99 -13.57
C PHE A 203 25.40 26.81 -13.60
N GLN A 204 25.60 25.87 -14.53
CA GLN A 204 24.81 24.63 -14.58
C GLN A 204 24.98 23.79 -13.31
N GLN A 205 26.22 23.65 -12.83
CA GLN A 205 26.51 22.93 -11.60
C GLN A 205 25.84 23.57 -10.36
N GLU A 206 25.80 24.89 -10.29
CA GLU A 206 25.11 25.60 -9.20
C GLU A 206 23.59 25.39 -9.26
N LEU A 207 23.00 25.42 -10.47
CA LEU A 207 21.58 25.15 -10.67
C LEU A 207 21.21 23.72 -10.26
N GLU A 208 22.00 22.72 -10.65
CA GLU A 208 21.81 21.33 -10.22
C GLU A 208 21.92 21.20 -8.71
N SER A 209 22.94 21.82 -8.11
CA SER A 209 23.13 21.83 -6.65
C SER A 209 21.96 22.47 -5.92
N GLN A 210 21.39 23.56 -6.45
CA GLN A 210 20.18 24.17 -5.93
C GLN A 210 18.98 23.25 -6.03
N MET A 211 18.76 22.60 -7.17
CA MET A 211 17.68 21.62 -7.33
C MET A 211 17.79 20.48 -6.32
N TYR A 212 18.99 19.95 -6.06
CA TYR A 212 19.20 18.92 -5.04
C TYR A 212 18.92 19.42 -3.63
N ARG A 213 19.30 20.67 -3.30
CA ARG A 213 18.96 21.30 -2.01
C ARG A 213 17.45 21.42 -1.84
N ASP A 214 16.72 21.85 -2.87
CA ASP A 214 15.26 22.00 -2.83
C ASP A 214 14.54 20.63 -2.72
N GLN A 215 15.04 19.61 -3.42
CA GLN A 215 14.53 18.24 -3.27
C GLN A 215 14.77 17.70 -1.86
N SER A 216 15.95 17.94 -1.30
CA SER A 216 16.30 17.51 0.06
C SER A 216 15.43 18.19 1.12
N THR A 217 15.20 19.51 1.01
CA THR A 217 14.33 20.24 1.92
C THR A 217 12.87 19.80 1.80
N ASN A 218 12.36 19.57 0.59
CA ASN A 218 11.03 19.03 0.38
C ASN A 218 10.87 17.63 1.00
N LEU A 219 11.86 16.75 0.82
CA LEU A 219 11.85 15.42 1.42
C LEU A 219 11.90 15.48 2.95
N ALA A 220 12.72 16.37 3.52
CA ALA A 220 12.79 16.59 4.96
C ALA A 220 11.44 17.07 5.52
N GLU A 221 10.76 17.97 4.82
CA GLU A 221 9.44 18.46 5.24
C GLU A 221 8.38 17.35 5.18
N ARG A 222 8.35 16.56 4.10
CA ARG A 222 7.46 15.39 3.99
C ARG A 222 7.71 14.38 5.10
N LEU A 223 8.97 14.17 5.48
CA LEU A 223 9.32 13.28 6.60
C LEU A 223 8.80 13.83 7.94
N ARG A 224 8.93 15.15 8.18
CA ARG A 224 8.37 15.78 9.39
C ARG A 224 6.86 15.63 9.47
N THR A 225 6.15 15.88 8.38
CA THR A 225 4.68 15.70 8.32
C THR A 225 4.30 14.25 8.63
N ALA A 226 4.95 13.28 7.99
CA ALA A 226 4.70 11.86 8.22
C ALA A 226 5.00 11.45 9.68
N MET A 227 6.05 11.99 10.29
CA MET A 227 6.35 11.75 11.71
C MET A 227 5.28 12.34 12.65
N ALA A 228 4.78 13.55 12.36
CA ALA A 228 3.71 14.16 13.13
C ALA A 228 2.39 13.38 13.02
N GLU A 229 2.04 12.91 11.82
CA GLU A 229 0.90 12.02 11.60
C GLU A 229 1.06 10.71 12.37
N GLY A 230 2.26 10.10 12.33
CA GLY A 230 2.57 8.89 13.09
C GLY A 230 2.38 9.06 14.60
N GLN A 231 2.83 10.20 15.17
CA GLN A 231 2.62 10.51 16.59
C GLN A 231 1.15 10.72 16.95
N SER A 232 0.38 11.33 16.05
CA SER A 232 -1.07 11.49 16.22
C SER A 232 -1.78 10.13 16.26
N ILE A 233 -1.45 9.25 15.31
CA ILE A 233 -2.00 7.88 15.24
C ILE A 233 -1.63 7.08 16.49
N GLU A 234 -0.38 7.15 16.96
CA GLU A 234 0.05 6.46 18.18
C GLU A 234 -0.73 6.94 19.41
N SER A 235 -0.97 8.25 19.52
CA SER A 235 -1.79 8.82 20.59
C SER A 235 -3.24 8.33 20.55
N GLN A 236 -3.83 8.21 19.35
CA GLN A 236 -5.17 7.65 19.15
C GLN A 236 -5.22 6.16 19.52
N LEU A 237 -4.21 5.38 19.12
CA LEU A 237 -4.10 3.95 19.47
C LEU A 237 -3.96 3.75 20.99
N GLN A 238 -3.19 4.60 21.66
CA GLN A 238 -3.07 4.56 23.11
C GLN A 238 -4.39 4.88 23.81
N ALA A 239 -5.13 5.89 23.34
CA ALA A 239 -6.46 6.22 23.86
C ALA A 239 -7.44 5.05 23.68
N ALA A 240 -7.52 4.49 22.47
CA ALA A 240 -8.35 3.33 22.17
C ALA A 240 -8.00 2.11 23.04
N ARG A 241 -6.70 1.87 23.30
CA ARG A 241 -6.24 0.80 24.20
C ARG A 241 -6.74 1.02 25.63
N ILE A 242 -6.70 2.25 26.13
CA ILE A 242 -7.19 2.59 27.48
C ILE A 242 -8.70 2.34 27.57
N ASP A 243 -9.47 2.75 26.56
CA ASP A 243 -10.92 2.57 26.55
C ASP A 243 -11.31 1.10 26.47
N PHE A 244 -10.66 0.32 25.61
CA PHE A 244 -10.85 -1.14 25.57
C PHE A 244 -10.54 -1.81 26.91
N GLN A 245 -9.50 -1.34 27.63
CA GLN A 245 -9.20 -1.86 28.96
C GLN A 245 -10.28 -1.52 29.99
N LYS A 246 -10.90 -0.33 29.92
CA LYS A 246 -12.03 0.04 30.79
C LYS A 246 -13.23 -0.86 30.54
N GLU A 247 -13.61 -1.07 29.28
CA GLU A 247 -14.71 -1.97 28.92
C GLU A 247 -14.46 -3.40 29.39
N ARG A 248 -13.23 -3.89 29.22
CA ARG A 248 -12.84 -5.22 29.72
C ARG A 248 -13.02 -5.34 31.23
N ARG A 249 -12.62 -4.32 32.00
CA ARG A 249 -12.83 -4.30 33.46
C ARG A 249 -14.32 -4.29 33.83
N ALA A 250 -15.12 -3.46 33.15
CA ALA A 250 -16.57 -3.42 33.37
C ALA A 250 -17.24 -4.78 33.08
N CYS A 251 -16.82 -5.46 32.01
CA CYS A 251 -17.30 -6.80 31.67
C CYS A 251 -16.91 -7.84 32.75
N GLU A 252 -15.68 -7.77 33.28
CA GLU A 252 -15.27 -8.66 34.37
C GLU A 252 -16.06 -8.42 35.66
N GLU A 253 -16.34 -7.17 36.01
CA GLU A 253 -17.18 -6.83 37.17
C GLU A 253 -18.60 -7.34 37.01
N TYR A 254 -19.18 -7.18 35.81
CA TYR A 254 -20.48 -7.74 35.48
C TYR A 254 -20.49 -9.27 35.62
N LYS A 255 -19.47 -9.95 35.07
CA LYS A 255 -19.31 -11.40 35.18
C LYS A 255 -19.21 -11.86 36.65
N LYS A 256 -18.45 -11.15 37.49
CA LYS A 256 -18.35 -11.43 38.93
C LYS A 256 -19.70 -11.25 39.63
N SER A 257 -20.44 -10.19 39.31
CA SER A 257 -21.78 -9.92 39.86
C SER A 257 -22.79 -10.99 39.45
N ALA A 258 -22.80 -11.37 38.17
CA ALA A 258 -23.65 -12.44 37.65
C ALA A 258 -23.33 -13.79 38.32
N LYS A 259 -22.05 -14.12 38.50
CA LYS A 259 -21.64 -15.35 39.18
C LYS A 259 -22.15 -15.41 40.63
N LYS A 260 -22.04 -14.33 41.39
CA LYS A 260 -22.60 -14.25 42.75
C LYS A 260 -24.12 -14.49 42.78
N LYS A 261 -24.86 -13.96 41.79
CA LYS A 261 -26.31 -14.21 41.68
C LYS A 261 -26.63 -15.66 41.38
N ILE A 262 -25.87 -16.28 40.46
CA ILE A 262 -25.99 -17.71 40.15
C ILE A 262 -25.75 -18.55 41.40
N ASP A 263 -24.66 -18.30 42.14
CA ASP A 263 -24.32 -19.04 43.36
C ASP A 263 -25.42 -18.88 44.45
N SER A 264 -26.01 -17.68 44.56
CA SER A 264 -27.16 -17.43 45.44
C SER A 264 -28.39 -18.24 45.01
N MET A 265 -28.73 -18.25 43.72
CA MET A 265 -29.86 -19.02 43.19
C MET A 265 -29.65 -20.53 43.35
N GLU A 266 -28.43 -21.03 43.13
CA GLU A 266 -28.08 -22.44 43.36
C GLU A 266 -28.32 -22.83 44.82
N THR A 267 -27.97 -21.94 45.75
CA THR A 267 -28.23 -22.14 47.18
C THR A 267 -29.72 -22.23 47.48
N GLU A 268 -30.56 -21.38 46.88
CA GLU A 268 -32.03 -21.44 47.02
C GLU A 268 -32.62 -22.71 46.40
N ILE A 269 -32.19 -23.08 45.19
CA ILE A 269 -32.60 -24.32 44.53
C ILE A 269 -32.32 -25.52 45.43
N ASN A 270 -31.16 -25.57 46.07
CA ASN A 270 -30.81 -26.66 46.99
C ASN A 270 -31.73 -26.69 48.23
N LYS A 271 -32.13 -25.54 48.78
CA LYS A 271 -33.14 -25.48 49.85
C LYS A 271 -34.48 -26.07 49.41
N TYR A 272 -34.94 -25.73 48.20
CA TYR A 272 -36.19 -26.28 47.66
C TYR A 272 -36.10 -27.79 47.38
N LYS A 273 -34.96 -28.28 46.90
CA LYS A 273 -34.72 -29.72 46.73
C LYS A 273 -34.84 -30.48 48.06
N GLU A 274 -34.28 -29.96 49.13
CA GLU A 274 -34.41 -30.55 50.47
C GLU A 274 -35.86 -30.53 50.99
N LEU A 275 -36.61 -29.44 50.73
CA LEU A 275 -38.03 -29.40 51.05
C LEU A 275 -38.83 -30.45 50.28
N LEU A 276 -38.60 -30.57 48.96
CA LEU A 276 -39.26 -31.58 48.12
C LEU A 276 -38.97 -33.00 48.60
N LYS A 277 -37.73 -33.27 49.04
CA LYS A 277 -37.36 -34.54 49.66
C LYS A 277 -38.21 -34.83 50.90
N LYS A 278 -38.35 -33.86 51.80
CA LYS A 278 -39.21 -33.98 53.01
C LYS A 278 -40.67 -34.22 52.67
N TYR A 279 -41.21 -33.52 51.65
CA TYR A 279 -42.57 -33.74 51.18
C TYR A 279 -42.76 -35.13 50.57
N GLY A 280 -41.77 -35.64 49.82
CA GLY A 280 -41.78 -37.00 49.30
C GLY A 280 -41.81 -38.05 50.42
N GLU A 281 -40.99 -37.87 51.47
CA GLU A 281 -41.00 -38.73 52.66
C GLU A 281 -42.35 -38.68 53.39
N PHE A 282 -42.95 -37.49 53.52
CA PHE A 282 -44.27 -37.32 54.11
C PHE A 282 -45.37 -38.03 53.31
N ALA A 283 -45.37 -37.88 51.98
CA ALA A 283 -46.31 -38.56 51.08
C ALA A 283 -46.19 -40.08 51.18
N ASN A 284 -44.97 -40.61 51.27
CA ASN A 284 -44.74 -42.05 51.45
C ASN A 284 -45.31 -42.56 52.79
N ARG A 285 -45.12 -41.82 53.89
CA ARG A 285 -45.74 -42.17 55.19
C ARG A 285 -47.26 -42.20 55.12
N HIS A 286 -47.87 -41.23 54.44
CA HIS A 286 -49.33 -41.22 54.25
C HIS A 286 -49.81 -42.40 53.41
N LYS A 287 -49.06 -42.77 52.35
CA LYS A 287 -49.38 -43.95 51.53
C LYS A 287 -49.38 -45.25 52.34
N ASP A 288 -48.42 -45.42 53.23
CA ASP A 288 -48.37 -46.60 54.10
C ASP A 288 -49.48 -46.56 55.16
N SER A 289 -49.79 -45.38 55.70
CA SER A 289 -50.91 -45.22 56.62
C SER A 289 -52.27 -45.51 55.96
N ASP A 290 -52.46 -45.09 54.71
CA ASP A 290 -53.68 -45.37 53.94
C ASP A 290 -53.83 -46.86 53.68
N LYS A 291 -52.74 -47.57 53.35
CA LYS A 291 -52.75 -49.04 53.20
C LYS A 291 -53.10 -49.75 54.50
N ASN A 292 -52.54 -49.32 55.62
CA ASN A 292 -52.86 -49.88 56.93
C ASN A 292 -54.34 -49.66 57.25
N LEU A 293 -54.85 -48.45 57.01
CA LEU A 293 -56.25 -48.11 57.23
C LEU A 293 -57.19 -48.96 56.37
N GLN A 294 -56.86 -49.17 55.09
CA GLN A 294 -57.59 -50.07 54.20
C GLN A 294 -57.61 -51.52 54.73
N THR A 295 -56.49 -52.00 55.25
CA THR A 295 -56.37 -53.34 55.84
C THR A 295 -57.25 -53.46 57.08
N SER A 296 -57.20 -52.47 57.98
CA SER A 296 -58.06 -52.42 59.17
C SER A 296 -59.54 -52.35 58.81
N PHE A 297 -59.93 -51.60 57.78
CA PHE A 297 -61.33 -51.59 57.31
C PHE A 297 -61.78 -52.97 56.82
N ALA A 298 -60.93 -53.69 56.08
CA ALA A 298 -61.23 -55.04 55.61
C ALA A 298 -61.38 -56.04 56.77
N GLU A 299 -60.55 -55.94 57.82
CA GLU A 299 -60.69 -56.75 59.03
C GLU A 299 -61.97 -56.43 59.79
N LEU A 300 -62.32 -55.16 59.92
CA LEU A 300 -63.54 -54.71 60.60
C LEU A 300 -64.79 -55.23 59.89
N GLU A 301 -64.76 -55.31 58.55
CA GLU A 301 -65.83 -55.90 57.76
C GLU A 301 -65.95 -57.42 57.96
N LYS A 302 -64.83 -58.15 58.09
CA LYS A 302 -64.84 -59.57 58.46
C LYS A 302 -65.47 -59.79 59.84
N VAL A 303 -65.01 -59.04 60.85
CA VAL A 303 -65.54 -59.12 62.23
C VAL A 303 -67.03 -58.77 62.27
N LYS A 304 -67.46 -57.77 61.50
CA LYS A 304 -68.87 -57.40 61.38
C LYS A 304 -69.70 -58.56 60.82
N ASN A 305 -69.20 -59.25 59.82
CA ASN A 305 -69.88 -60.41 59.22
C ASN A 305 -69.93 -61.60 60.19
N GLU A 306 -68.83 -61.91 60.87
CA GLU A 306 -68.79 -62.95 61.92
C GLU A 306 -69.76 -62.64 63.06
N ASN A 307 -69.80 -61.40 63.54
CA ASN A 307 -70.73 -60.98 64.58
C ASN A 307 -72.20 -61.10 64.12
N ASN A 308 -72.49 -60.79 62.85
CA ASN A 308 -73.82 -61.02 62.29
C ASN A 308 -74.20 -62.50 62.26
N LEU A 309 -73.26 -63.40 61.90
CA LEU A 309 -73.47 -64.85 61.95
C LEU A 309 -73.72 -65.34 63.37
N LEU A 310 -72.89 -64.93 64.33
CA LEU A 310 -73.05 -65.26 65.75
C LEU A 310 -74.37 -64.74 66.33
N LYS A 311 -74.88 -63.59 65.86
CA LYS A 311 -76.21 -63.09 66.24
C LYS A 311 -77.34 -63.94 65.70
N VAL A 312 -77.19 -64.55 64.51
CA VAL A 312 -78.17 -65.49 63.97
C VAL A 312 -78.11 -66.80 64.76
N GLU A 313 -76.91 -67.30 65.03
CA GLU A 313 -76.71 -68.53 65.81
C GLU A 313 -77.25 -68.40 67.25
N ASN A 314 -76.97 -67.29 67.94
CA ASN A 314 -77.53 -67.01 69.26
C ASN A 314 -79.07 -66.95 69.24
N ARG A 315 -79.68 -66.38 68.18
CA ARG A 315 -81.13 -66.39 68.02
C ARG A 315 -81.67 -67.82 67.90
N ASN A 316 -81.00 -68.68 67.13
CA ASN A 316 -81.39 -70.08 66.96
C ASN A 316 -81.23 -70.89 68.27
N LEU A 317 -80.13 -70.69 69.00
CA LEU A 317 -79.90 -71.34 70.30
C LEU A 317 -80.94 -70.90 71.32
N ASN A 318 -81.21 -69.60 71.43
CA ASN A 318 -82.26 -69.09 72.32
C ASN A 318 -83.64 -69.69 71.97
N GLN A 319 -83.95 -69.83 70.68
CA GLN A 319 -85.18 -70.50 70.26
C GLN A 319 -85.23 -71.96 70.72
N ARG A 320 -84.14 -72.71 70.55
CA ARG A 320 -84.02 -74.10 71.02
C ARG A 320 -84.20 -74.23 72.54
N VAL A 321 -83.65 -73.31 73.32
CA VAL A 321 -83.84 -73.29 74.79
C VAL A 321 -85.31 -73.06 75.15
N ILE A 322 -86.00 -72.16 74.44
CA ILE A 322 -87.44 -71.92 74.63
C ILE A 322 -88.26 -73.18 74.30
N ASP A 323 -87.90 -73.90 73.25
CA ASP A 323 -88.66 -75.07 72.82
C ASP A 323 -88.52 -76.25 73.79
N LEU A 324 -87.33 -76.46 74.37
CA LEU A 324 -87.09 -77.49 75.40
C LEU A 324 -87.84 -77.22 76.72
N GLY A 325 -88.21 -75.97 77.00
CA GLY A 325 -88.94 -75.60 78.22
C GLY A 325 -90.43 -75.95 78.20
N LYS A 326 -91.01 -76.40 77.06
CA LYS A 326 -92.46 -76.55 76.90
C LYS A 326 -93.04 -77.94 77.19
N GLU A 327 -92.23 -78.96 77.48
CA GLU A 327 -92.68 -80.35 77.57
C GLU A 327 -92.98 -80.89 79.00
N SER A 328 -92.96 -80.09 80.07
CA SER A 328 -93.11 -80.62 81.45
C SER A 328 -94.07 -79.90 82.39
N GLU A 329 -95.09 -79.18 81.91
CA GLU A 329 -96.08 -78.58 82.80
C GLU A 329 -97.28 -79.49 83.03
N VAL A 330 -97.21 -80.33 84.08
CA VAL A 330 -98.39 -81.00 84.62
C VAL A 330 -99.36 -79.93 85.14
N PRO A 331 -100.64 -79.93 84.76
CA PRO A 331 -101.58 -78.86 85.11
C PRO A 331 -101.82 -78.77 86.62
N GLN A 332 -101.17 -77.81 87.28
CA GLN A 332 -101.34 -77.52 88.70
C GLN A 332 -102.71 -76.88 88.99
N CYS A 333 -103.22 -77.11 90.21
CA CYS A 333 -104.50 -76.59 90.71
C CYS A 333 -104.46 -75.07 90.78
N SER A 334 -105.43 -74.40 90.16
CA SER A 334 -105.47 -72.93 90.10
C SER A 334 -105.69 -72.23 91.45
N ILE A 335 -105.95 -72.98 92.53
CA ILE A 335 -106.16 -72.42 93.88
C ILE A 335 -104.89 -72.48 94.71
N CYS A 336 -104.26 -73.66 94.81
CA CYS A 336 -103.03 -73.79 95.59
C CYS A 336 -101.77 -73.60 94.75
N MET A 337 -101.85 -73.79 93.43
CA MET A 337 -100.71 -73.83 92.50
C MET A 337 -99.61 -74.85 92.87
N GLU A 338 -99.87 -75.72 93.84
CA GLU A 338 -98.90 -76.69 94.34
C GLU A 338 -99.22 -78.11 93.87
N ARG A 339 -100.51 -78.47 93.90
CA ARG A 339 -100.98 -79.83 93.68
C ARG A 339 -101.62 -79.96 92.32
N GLU A 340 -101.51 -81.14 91.73
CA GLU A 340 -102.10 -81.46 90.44
C GLU A 340 -103.64 -81.40 90.48
N ARG A 341 -104.24 -81.03 89.36
CA ARG A 341 -105.70 -81.05 89.20
C ARG A 341 -106.18 -82.50 89.03
N ASN A 342 -106.72 -83.10 90.08
CA ASN A 342 -107.19 -84.48 90.09
C ASN A 342 -108.68 -84.65 90.48
N THR A 343 -109.45 -83.55 90.54
CA THR A 343 -110.86 -83.60 90.93
C THR A 343 -111.67 -82.61 90.12
N TYR A 344 -112.82 -83.02 89.60
CA TYR A 344 -113.76 -82.15 88.90
C TYR A 344 -114.94 -81.76 89.77
N LEU A 345 -115.52 -80.60 89.48
CA LEU A 345 -116.67 -80.03 90.18
C LEU A 345 -117.97 -80.21 89.36
N ASP A 346 -118.97 -80.91 89.88
CA ASP A 346 -120.27 -81.16 89.21
C ASP A 346 -121.28 -80.07 89.57
N PRO A 347 -121.97 -79.41 88.61
CA PRO A 347 -122.07 -79.74 87.18
C PRO A 347 -121.21 -78.91 86.22
N CYS A 348 -120.25 -78.11 86.70
CA CYS A 348 -119.54 -77.18 85.80
C CYS A 348 -118.29 -77.75 85.11
N GLY A 349 -117.75 -78.88 85.59
CA GLY A 349 -116.59 -79.57 85.00
C GLY A 349 -115.22 -78.94 85.29
N HIS A 350 -115.14 -77.81 86.01
CA HIS A 350 -113.84 -77.23 86.37
C HIS A 350 -113.06 -78.14 87.31
N THR A 351 -111.74 -78.14 87.17
CA THR A 351 -110.86 -79.09 87.84
C THR A 351 -109.97 -78.39 88.88
N LEU A 352 -109.83 -79.01 90.04
CA LEU A 352 -109.03 -78.58 91.18
C LEU A 352 -108.29 -79.80 91.74
N CYS A 353 -107.34 -79.57 92.65
CA CYS A 353 -106.86 -80.67 93.49
C CYS A 353 -107.95 -81.08 94.48
N MET A 354 -107.96 -82.36 94.86
CA MET A 354 -108.95 -82.97 95.76
C MET A 354 -109.16 -82.15 97.04
N VAL A 355 -108.07 -81.65 97.64
CA VAL A 355 -108.15 -80.88 98.89
C VAL A 355 -108.85 -79.54 98.68
N CYS A 356 -108.50 -78.81 97.61
CA CYS A 356 -109.18 -77.55 97.30
C CYS A 356 -110.63 -77.78 96.89
N ALA A 357 -110.94 -78.86 96.18
CA ALA A 357 -112.31 -79.21 95.80
C ALA A 357 -113.18 -79.50 97.04
N THR A 358 -112.68 -80.27 98.00
CA THR A 358 -113.37 -80.58 99.25
C THR A 358 -113.62 -79.34 100.11
N GLU A 359 -112.64 -78.43 100.20
CA GLU A 359 -112.78 -77.18 100.95
C GLU A 359 -113.85 -76.26 100.35
N VAL A 360 -113.96 -76.23 99.02
CA VAL A 360 -115.02 -75.46 98.35
C VAL A 360 -116.40 -76.06 98.62
N MET A 361 -116.50 -77.39 98.62
CA MET A 361 -117.74 -78.11 98.94
C MET A 361 -118.19 -77.90 100.39
N SER A 362 -117.25 -77.71 101.33
CA SER A 362 -117.57 -77.47 102.74
C SER A 362 -118.00 -76.02 103.00
N ARG A 363 -117.36 -75.03 102.36
CA ARG A 363 -117.60 -73.60 102.67
C ARG A 363 -118.87 -73.02 102.05
N ASN A 364 -119.00 -73.07 100.73
CA ASN A 364 -120.05 -72.31 100.03
C ASN A 364 -120.69 -73.04 98.84
N ARG A 365 -120.16 -74.22 98.48
CA ARG A 365 -120.62 -75.03 97.34
C ARG A 365 -120.77 -74.20 96.06
N LYS A 366 -119.84 -73.28 95.77
CA LYS A 366 -119.78 -72.55 94.49
C LYS A 366 -118.42 -72.77 93.85
N CYS A 367 -118.42 -73.12 92.56
CA CYS A 367 -117.19 -73.30 91.80
C CYS A 367 -116.32 -72.03 91.87
N PRO A 368 -115.03 -72.08 92.22
CA PRO A 368 -114.17 -70.89 92.31
C PRO A 368 -113.91 -70.25 90.95
N VAL A 369 -114.02 -71.04 89.88
CA VAL A 369 -113.79 -70.57 88.50
C VAL A 369 -115.03 -69.91 87.92
N CYS A 370 -116.19 -70.58 87.94
CA CYS A 370 -117.40 -70.09 87.27
C CYS A 370 -118.56 -69.72 88.20
N ARG A 371 -118.38 -69.87 89.52
CA ARG A 371 -119.34 -69.50 90.59
C ARG A 371 -120.70 -70.23 90.56
N LYS A 372 -120.89 -71.22 89.67
CA LYS A 372 -122.06 -72.12 89.66
C LYS A 372 -122.12 -72.94 90.94
N HIS A 373 -123.33 -73.24 91.42
CA HIS A 373 -123.54 -74.07 92.60
C HIS A 373 -123.12 -75.51 92.33
N LEU A 374 -122.50 -76.16 93.32
CA LEU A 374 -121.92 -77.50 93.21
C LEU A 374 -122.81 -78.53 93.89
N ASN A 375 -123.10 -79.60 93.16
CA ASN A 375 -123.89 -80.72 93.66
C ASN A 375 -122.99 -81.75 94.33
N LYS A 376 -121.88 -82.11 93.67
CA LYS A 376 -120.89 -83.09 94.13
C LYS A 376 -119.53 -82.80 93.50
N THR A 377 -118.52 -83.52 93.96
CA THR A 377 -117.19 -83.58 93.36
C THR A 377 -116.88 -85.02 92.97
N GLY A 378 -116.06 -85.21 91.94
CA GLY A 378 -115.62 -86.53 91.50
C GLY A 378 -114.14 -86.53 91.14
N GLU A 379 -113.47 -87.66 91.37
CA GLU A 379 -112.06 -87.82 91.04
C GLU A 379 -111.87 -87.92 89.52
N LEU A 380 -110.79 -87.34 89.00
CA LEU A 380 -110.38 -87.46 87.61
C LEU A 380 -109.42 -88.63 87.47
N TYR A 381 -109.77 -89.58 86.61
CA TYR A 381 -108.84 -90.62 86.17
C TYR A 381 -108.30 -90.20 84.80
N PHE A 382 -107.00 -89.88 84.74
CA PHE A 382 -106.30 -89.70 83.48
C PHE A 382 -105.86 -91.08 82.99
N SER A 383 -106.35 -91.48 81.81
CA SER A 383 -105.96 -92.72 81.12
C SER A 383 -104.66 -92.56 80.36
#